data_AF-A0A814CH94-F1
#
_entry.id   AF-A0A814CH94-F1
#
_cell.length_a   1.000
_cell.length_b   1.000
_cell.length_c   1.000
_cell.angle_alpha   90.00
_cell.angle_beta   90.00
_cell.angle_gamma   90.00
#
_symmetry.space_group_name_H-M   'P 1'
#
loop_
_entity.id
_entity.type
_entity.pdbx_description
1 polymer ?
#
loop_
_entity_poly.entity_id
_entity_poly.type
_entity_poly.pdbx_seq_one_letter_code
_entity_poly.pdbx_strand_id
1 'polypeptide(L)'
;MAISFVMGIGQISGIFMPLIYRDVDKPTYRRGHAICGGLIAVSIVATIILWICLIKENNRRTNLSPEEYTREATIKEPCDRHPDVRYSL
;
A
#
# COMPACT_ATOMS: atom_id res chain seq x y z
N MET A 1 -2.11 5.74 -11.18
CA MET A 1 -2.72 6.46 -10.03
C MET A 1 -2.12 6.07 -8.67
N ALA A 2 -1.75 4.81 -8.43
CA ALA A 2 -1.20 4.37 -7.14
C ALA A 2 0.10 5.08 -6.73
N ILE A 3 1.03 5.31 -7.67
CA ILE A 3 2.34 5.93 -7.40
C ILE A 3 2.19 7.35 -6.84
N SER A 4 1.34 8.19 -7.46
CA SER A 4 1.13 9.58 -7.02
C SER A 4 0.52 9.67 -5.62
N PHE A 5 -0.35 8.72 -5.26
CA PHE A 5 -0.93 8.65 -3.93
C PHE A 5 0.11 8.26 -2.87
N VAL A 6 0.93 7.25 -3.14
CA VAL A 6 2.03 6.83 -2.26
C VAL A 6 3.04 7.96 -2.06
N MET A 7 3.39 8.67 -3.14
CA MET A 7 4.28 9.83 -3.07
C MET A 7 3.69 10.96 -2.22
N GLY A 8 2.39 11.25 -2.36
CA GLY A 8 1.72 12.27 -1.56
C GLY A 8 1.80 11.99 -0.05
N ILE A 9 1.55 10.73 0.35
CA ILE A 9 1.69 10.31 1.75
C ILE A 9 3.15 10.43 2.22
N GLY A 10 4.11 10.04 1.38
CA GLY A 10 5.54 10.15 1.67
C GLY A 10 5.97 11.59 2.00
N GLN A 11 5.49 12.57 1.24
CA GLN A 11 5.80 13.99 1.49
C GLN A 11 5.25 14.49 2.84
N ILE A 12 4.05 14.06 3.20
CA ILE A 12 3.40 14.45 4.45
C ILE A 12 4.20 13.96 5.68
N SER A 13 4.87 12.80 5.58
CA SER A 13 5.68 12.26 6.67
C SER A 13 6.84 13.20 7.10
N GLY A 14 7.43 13.95 6.16
CA GLY A 14 8.50 14.90 6.44
C GLY A 14 8.05 16.09 7.29
N ILE A 15 6.77 16.47 7.20
CA ILE A 15 6.18 17.55 8.00
C ILE A 15 5.93 17.08 9.44
N PHE A 16 5.61 15.80 9.64
CA PHE A 16 5.29 15.25 10.96
C PHE A 16 6.52 14.94 11.82
N MET A 17 7.68 14.65 11.23
CA MET A 17 8.86 14.24 12.01
C MET A 17 9.35 15.28 13.03
N PRO A 18 9.40 16.59 12.73
CA PRO A 18 9.72 17.62 13.72
C PRO A 18 8.71 17.72 14.88
N LEU A 19 7.45 17.31 14.65
CA LEU A 19 6.43 17.27 15.70
C LEU A 19 6.57 16.04 16.61
N ILE A 20 7.14 14.95 16.08
CA ILE A 20 7.37 13.69 16.79
C ILE A 20 8.67 13.76 17.60
N TYR A 21 9.72 14.36 17.06
CA TYR A 21 11.02 14.54 17.71
C TYR A 21 11.15 15.94 18.29
N ARG A 22 10.53 16.17 19.45
CA ARG A 22 10.56 17.45 20.15
C ARG A 22 11.80 17.57 21.02
N ASP A 23 12.34 18.78 21.13
CA ASP A 23 13.50 19.08 21.99
C ASP A 23 13.28 18.75 23.46
N VAL A 24 12.02 18.77 23.94
CA VAL A 24 11.66 18.41 25.32
C VAL A 24 11.91 16.94 25.65
N ASP A 25 12.01 16.07 24.64
CA ASP A 25 12.24 14.64 24.81
C ASP A 25 13.75 14.28 24.66
N LYS A 26 14.63 15.29 24.53
CA LYS A 26 16.10 15.09 24.56
C LYS A 26 16.56 14.50 25.90
N PRO A 27 17.62 13.67 25.91
CA PRO A 27 18.40 13.18 24.77
C PRO A 27 17.88 11.86 24.19
N THR A 28 16.95 11.19 24.86
CA THR A 28 16.59 9.79 24.55
C THR A 28 15.44 9.64 23.57
N TYR A 29 14.62 10.69 23.37
CA TYR A 29 13.49 10.73 22.43
C TYR A 29 12.59 9.49 22.44
N ARG A 30 12.38 8.88 23.62
CA ARG A 30 11.68 7.60 23.76
C ARG A 30 10.28 7.62 23.13
N ARG A 31 9.58 8.75 23.24
CA ARG A 31 8.26 8.96 22.63
C ARG A 31 8.32 8.95 21.11
N GLY A 32 9.30 9.65 20.53
CA GLY A 32 9.51 9.67 19.08
C GLY A 32 9.79 8.28 18.52
N HIS A 33 10.70 7.53 19.18
CA HIS A 33 11.00 6.15 18.80
C HIS A 33 9.80 5.20 18.96
N ALA A 34 8.99 5.37 20.01
CA ALA A 34 7.77 4.57 20.20
C ALA A 34 6.75 4.81 19.08
N ILE A 35 6.55 6.06 18.65
CA ILE A 35 5.66 6.42 17.54
C ILE A 35 6.17 5.81 16.24
N CYS A 36 7.46 5.97 15.93
CA CYS A 36 8.08 5.36 14.75
C CYS A 36 7.93 3.83 14.75
N GLY A 37 8.15 3.18 15.89
CA GLY A 37 7.94 1.74 16.04
C GLY A 37 6.49 1.32 15.78
N GLY A 38 5.53 2.10 16.27
CA GLY A 38 4.11 1.89 15.97
C GLY A 38 3.78 2.03 14.49
N LEU A 39 4.31 3.06 13.82
CA LEU A 39 4.12 3.26 12.38
C LEU A 39 4.73 2.13 11.55
N ILE A 40 5.91 1.62 11.95
CA ILE A 40 6.53 0.44 11.31
C ILE A 40 5.64 -0.78 11.48
N ALA A 41 5.11 -1.04 12.68
CA ALA A 41 4.22 -2.17 12.92
C ALA A 41 2.95 -2.09 12.06
N VAL A 42 2.33 -0.91 11.96
CA VAL A 42 1.18 -0.67 11.09
C VAL A 42 1.55 -0.89 9.62
N SER A 43 2.73 -0.43 9.18
CA SER A 43 3.21 -0.66 7.82
C SER A 43 3.37 -2.15 7.52
N ILE A 44 3.91 -2.94 8.45
CA ILE A 44 4.06 -4.39 8.27
C ILE A 44 2.68 -5.04 8.11
N VAL A 45 1.72 -4.70 8.98
CA VAL A 45 0.35 -5.23 8.90
C VAL A 45 -0.31 -4.85 7.58
N ALA A 46 -0.20 -3.60 7.15
CA ALA A 46 -0.75 -3.14 5.88
C ALA A 46 -0.13 -3.87 4.68
N THR A 47 1.19 -4.10 4.70
CA THR A 47 1.90 -4.87 3.65
C THR A 47 1.41 -6.32 3.61
N ILE A 48 1.23 -6.98 4.75
CA ILE A 48 0.70 -8.35 4.81
C ILE A 48 -0.73 -8.41 4.25
N ILE A 49 -1.60 -7.46 4.63
CA ILE A 49 -2.96 -7.39 4.10
C ILE A 49 -2.94 -7.21 2.58
N LEU A 50 -2.11 -6.30 2.08
CA LEU A 50 -1.98 -6.05 0.65
C LEU A 50 -1.50 -7.32 -0.07
N TRP A 51 -0.48 -8.00 0.46
CA TRP A 51 0.04 -9.25 -0.09
C TRP A 51 -1.04 -10.32 -0.22
N ILE A 52 -1.86 -10.52 0.83
CA ILE A 52 -3.00 -11.45 0.79
C ILE A 52 -4.02 -11.04 -0.28
N CYS A 53 -4.35 -9.75 -0.39
CA CYS A 53 -5.27 -9.26 -1.40
C CYS A 53 -4.75 -9.48 -2.82
N LEU A 54 -3.45 -9.27 -3.05
CA LEU A 54 -2.83 -9.49 -4.36
C LEU A 54 -2.81 -10.97 -4.75
N ILE A 55 -2.54 -11.88 -3.81
CA ILE A 55 -2.68 -13.33 -4.02
C ILE A 55 -4.12 -13.69 -4.40
N LYS A 56 -5.09 -13.20 -3.63
CA LYS A 56 -6.51 -13.47 -3.87
C LYS A 56 -6.95 -12.96 -5.24
N GLU A 57 -6.48 -11.79 -5.64
CA GLU A 57 -6.81 -11.22 -6.95
C GLU A 57 -6.14 -11.99 -8.09
N ASN A 58 -4.87 -12.40 -7.96
CA ASN A 58 -4.20 -13.26 -8.94
C ASN A 58 -4.95 -14.60 -9.10
N ASN A 59 -5.40 -15.20 -7.99
CA ASN A 59 -6.19 -16.43 -8.02
C ASN A 59 -7.56 -16.23 -8.66
N ARG A 60 -8.26 -15.13 -8.35
CA ARG A 60 -9.52 -14.77 -9.00
C ARG A 60 -9.36 -14.66 -10.51
N ARG A 61 -8.33 -13.94 -10.97
CA ARG A 61 -8.04 -13.73 -12.39
C ARG A 61 -7.62 -15.01 -13.13
N THR A 62 -7.14 -16.01 -12.41
CA THR A 62 -6.78 -17.32 -12.99
C THR A 62 -8.01 -18.21 -13.17
N ASN A 63 -9.05 -18.00 -12.35
CA ASN A 63 -10.28 -18.80 -12.36
C ASN A 63 -11.45 -18.09 -13.06
N LEU A 64 -11.19 -17.06 -13.88
CA LEU A 64 -12.23 -16.33 -14.61
C LEU A 64 -12.88 -17.21 -15.68
N SER A 65 -14.21 -17.14 -15.78
CA SER A 65 -14.94 -17.69 -16.92
C SER A 65 -14.59 -16.93 -18.21
N PRO A 66 -14.60 -17.57 -19.40
CA PRO A 66 -14.38 -16.88 -20.68
C PRO A 66 -15.29 -15.66 -20.91
N GLU A 67 -16.55 -15.73 -20.45
CA GLU A 67 -17.50 -14.60 -20.54
C GLU A 67 -17.08 -13.43 -19.64
N GLU A 68 -16.65 -13.73 -18.42
CA GLU A 68 -16.22 -12.71 -17.45
C GLU A 68 -14.89 -12.06 -17.88
N TYR A 69 -13.97 -12.86 -18.42
CA TYR A 69 -12.72 -12.37 -19.00
C TYR A 69 -13.00 -11.36 -20.11
N THR A 70 -13.87 -11.70 -21.05
CA THR A 70 -14.22 -10.82 -22.18
C THR A 70 -14.86 -9.53 -21.68
N ARG A 71 -15.72 -9.61 -20.67
CA ARG A 71 -16.34 -8.44 -20.04
C ARG A 71 -15.30 -7.52 -19.38
N GLU A 72 -14.36 -8.08 -18.62
CA GLU A 72 -13.31 -7.30 -17.93
C GLU A 72 -12.27 -6.73 -18.90
N ALA A 73 -11.96 -7.43 -19.99
CA ALA A 73 -11.05 -6.97 -21.04
C ALA A 73 -11.63 -5.86 -21.91
N THR A 74 -12.96 -5.81 -22.08
CA THR A 74 -13.65 -4.82 -22.92
C THR A 74 -13.88 -3.48 -22.21
N ILE A 75 -13.56 -3.38 -20.91
CA ILE A 75 -13.68 -2.12 -20.17
C ILE A 75 -12.80 -1.05 -20.85
N LYS A 76 -13.37 0.13 -21.07
CA LYS A 76 -12.64 1.27 -21.65
C LYS A 76 -11.55 1.71 -20.66
N GLU A 77 -10.30 1.47 -21.03
CA GLU A 77 -9.08 1.76 -20.24
C GLU A 77 -8.96 0.97 -18.93
N PRO A 78 -8.70 -0.35 -18.99
CA PRO A 78 -8.63 -1.17 -17.80
C PRO A 78 -7.33 -0.94 -16.99
N CYS A 79 -6.28 -0.32 -17.55
CA CYS A 79 -4.97 -0.11 -16.90
C CYS A 79 -4.57 -1.32 -16.01
N ASP A 80 -4.43 -1.14 -14.69
CA ASP A 80 -4.03 -2.17 -13.73
C ASP A 80 -5.12 -3.25 -13.48
N ARG A 81 -6.36 -3.00 -13.89
CA ARG A 81 -7.51 -3.91 -13.75
C ARG A 81 -7.65 -4.90 -14.91
N HIS A 82 -6.77 -4.84 -15.92
CA HIS A 82 -6.83 -5.80 -17.01
C HIS A 82 -6.63 -7.23 -16.49
N PRO A 83 -7.45 -8.22 -16.92
CA PRO A 83 -7.41 -9.58 -16.38
C PRO A 83 -6.07 -10.29 -16.60
N ASP A 84 -5.28 -9.88 -17.61
CA ASP A 84 -3.94 -10.43 -17.87
C ASP A 84 -2.85 -9.88 -16.95
N VAL A 85 -3.07 -8.73 -16.31
CA VAL A 85 -2.07 -8.17 -15.39
C VAL A 85 -1.95 -9.12 -14.20
N ARG A 86 -0.72 -9.56 -13.93
CA ARG A 86 -0.35 -10.40 -12.79
C ARG A 86 0.54 -9.60 -11.86
N TYR A 87 0.21 -9.61 -10.58
CA TYR A 87 1.06 -8.98 -9.57
C TYR A 87 2.17 -9.95 -9.18
N SER A 88 3.43 -9.60 -9.44
CA SER A 88 4.58 -10.29 -8.88
C SER A 88 4.70 -9.94 -7.39
N LEU A 89 4.78 -10.95 -6.54
CA LEU A 89 4.85 -10.83 -5.08
C LEU A 89 6.28 -10.91 -4.59
#